data_AF-A0A0M3KIC8-F1
#
_entry.id   AF-A0A0M3KIC8-F1
#
_cell.length_a   1.000
_cell.length_b   1.000
_cell.length_c   1.000
_cell.angle_alpha   90.00
_cell.angle_beta   90.00
_cell.angle_gamma   90.00
#
_symmetry.space_group_name_H-M   'P 1'
#
loop_
_entity.id
_entity.type
_entity.pdbx_description
1 polymer ?
#
loop_
_entity_poly.entity_id
_entity_poly.type
_entity_poly.pdbx_seq_one_letter_code
_entity_poly.pdbx_strand_id
1 'polypeptide(L)'
;LVECLRTTDIPEEIQLEQNLSNGVLLARLANFFAPDMVPLNKIFDFDQSRYKKDGKPCYRHTDNIVMWAGAARAMRLPEVLIPETVDIYEGRNINTIFCLYALALHLFRLRRGPPIRLQAGNAQFPESVMEEMHERLKDSDIPAFGELSGMLDTTMPSDKDAHSMAIYKINKALNSKVTSQCPQKGIKFSRMHTFQYLQQYLD
;
A
#
# COMPACT_ATOMS: atom_id res chain seq x y z
N LEU A 1 -9.95 3.75 2.46
CA LEU A 1 -10.63 3.40 3.75
C LEU A 1 -12.02 2.82 3.53
N VAL A 2 -12.95 3.55 2.91
CA VAL A 2 -14.34 3.10 2.65
C VAL A 2 -14.41 1.68 2.05
N GLU A 3 -13.63 1.41 1.01
CA GLU A 3 -13.64 0.10 0.32
C GLU A 3 -13.12 -1.06 1.18
N CYS A 4 -12.03 -0.84 1.92
CA CYS A 4 -11.45 -1.86 2.81
C CYS A 4 -12.33 -2.10 4.05
N LEU A 5 -12.90 -1.04 4.62
CA LEU A 5 -13.67 -1.10 5.87
C LEU A 5 -15.16 -1.38 5.64
N ARG A 6 -15.64 -1.32 4.40
CA ARG A 6 -17.05 -1.50 3.99
C ARG A 6 -18.02 -0.67 4.86
N THR A 7 -17.64 0.57 5.14
CA THR A 7 -18.39 1.50 5.98
C THR A 7 -18.41 2.88 5.35
N THR A 8 -19.54 3.57 5.51
CA THR A 8 -19.69 4.99 5.18
C THR A 8 -19.42 5.90 6.38
N ASP A 9 -19.25 5.33 7.57
CA ASP A 9 -18.85 6.04 8.80
C ASP A 9 -17.34 6.34 8.78
N ILE A 10 -16.92 7.13 7.79
CA ILE A 10 -15.59 7.70 7.66
C ILE A 10 -15.77 9.23 7.73
N PRO A 11 -14.97 9.94 8.52
CA PRO A 11 -15.02 11.41 8.57
C PRO A 11 -14.69 12.03 7.21
N GLU A 12 -15.14 13.27 7.02
CA GLU A 12 -14.80 14.08 5.84
C GLU A 12 -13.28 14.26 5.71
N GLU A 13 -12.80 14.54 4.51
CA GLU A 13 -11.37 14.63 4.17
C GLU A 13 -10.62 15.61 5.07
N ILE A 14 -11.26 16.73 5.45
CA ILE A 14 -10.70 17.78 6.30
C ILE A 14 -10.53 17.30 7.75
N GLN A 15 -11.42 16.42 8.22
CA GLN A 15 -11.43 15.90 9.59
C GLN A 15 -10.67 14.58 9.74
N LEU A 16 -10.33 13.93 8.62
CA LEU A 16 -9.72 12.61 8.60
C LEU A 16 -8.40 12.60 9.37
N GLU A 17 -7.54 13.59 9.15
CA GLU A 17 -6.24 13.70 9.82
C GLU A 17 -6.39 13.65 11.36
N GLN A 18 -7.33 14.43 11.90
CA GLN A 18 -7.58 14.49 13.34
C GLN A 18 -8.24 13.22 13.88
N ASN A 19 -9.09 12.56 13.07
CA ASN A 19 -9.76 11.34 13.48
C ASN A 19 -8.78 10.15 13.61
N LEU A 20 -7.71 10.12 12.79
CA LEU A 20 -6.70 9.07 12.86
C LEU A 20 -5.99 9.00 14.24
N SER A 21 -6.01 10.08 15.03
CA SER A 21 -5.33 10.17 16.33
C SER A 21 -5.87 9.21 17.39
N ASN A 22 -7.09 8.71 17.23
CA ASN A 22 -7.66 7.68 18.13
C ASN A 22 -7.29 6.24 17.73
N GLY A 23 -6.65 6.06 16.57
CA GLY A 23 -6.21 4.78 16.04
C GLY A 23 -7.31 3.79 15.66
N VAL A 24 -8.60 4.11 15.84
CA VAL A 24 -9.71 3.17 15.61
C VAL A 24 -9.80 2.78 14.13
N LEU A 25 -9.76 3.77 13.22
CA LEU A 25 -9.75 3.49 11.78
C LEU A 25 -8.50 2.73 11.35
N LEU A 26 -7.35 3.02 11.95
CA LEU A 26 -6.09 2.33 11.70
C LEU A 26 -6.17 0.85 12.13
N ALA A 27 -6.64 0.57 13.34
CA ALA A 27 -6.80 -0.79 13.85
C ALA A 27 -7.85 -1.59 13.05
N ARG A 28 -8.95 -0.95 12.64
CA ARG A 28 -9.94 -1.58 11.74
C ARG A 28 -9.33 -1.91 10.39
N LEU A 29 -8.47 -1.04 9.85
CA LEU A 29 -7.74 -1.31 8.62
C LEU A 29 -6.73 -2.44 8.81
N ALA A 30 -6.06 -2.51 9.96
CA ALA A 30 -5.18 -3.63 10.30
C ALA A 30 -5.92 -4.96 10.36
N ASN A 31 -7.13 -5.00 10.91
CA ASN A 31 -7.98 -6.20 10.88
C ASN A 31 -8.26 -6.66 9.44
N PHE A 32 -8.45 -5.74 8.48
CA PHE A 32 -8.70 -6.09 7.09
C PHE A 32 -7.55 -6.88 6.44
N PHE A 33 -6.28 -6.51 6.70
CA PHE A 33 -5.14 -7.17 6.05
C PHE A 33 -4.37 -8.16 6.94
N ALA A 34 -4.58 -8.13 8.27
CA ALA A 34 -3.97 -9.00 9.26
C ALA A 34 -4.94 -9.31 10.42
N PRO A 35 -6.06 -10.00 10.16
CA PRO A 35 -7.13 -10.21 11.13
C PRO A 35 -6.70 -10.98 12.39
N ASP A 36 -5.74 -11.91 12.25
CA ASP A 36 -5.22 -12.72 13.36
C ASP A 36 -4.43 -11.87 14.37
N MET A 37 -3.78 -10.81 13.90
CA MET A 37 -2.99 -9.91 14.75
C MET A 37 -3.86 -8.85 15.41
N VAL A 38 -4.86 -8.34 14.69
CA VAL A 38 -5.73 -7.25 15.16
C VAL A 38 -7.18 -7.70 15.10
N PRO A 39 -7.65 -8.52 16.05
CA PRO A 39 -9.04 -8.93 16.10
C PRO A 39 -9.92 -7.76 16.55
N LEU A 40 -11.11 -7.64 15.93
CA LEU A 40 -12.02 -6.50 16.15
C LEU A 40 -12.41 -6.29 17.61
N ASN A 41 -12.53 -7.36 18.38
CA ASN A 41 -12.91 -7.31 19.80
C ASN A 41 -11.84 -6.70 20.72
N LYS A 42 -10.60 -6.54 20.24
CA LYS A 42 -9.52 -5.88 20.99
C LYS A 42 -9.40 -4.39 20.68
N ILE A 43 -10.11 -3.89 19.65
CA ILE A 43 -10.09 -2.48 19.29
C ILE A 43 -10.85 -1.70 20.36
N PHE A 44 -10.14 -0.80 21.02
CA PHE A 44 -10.72 0.09 22.03
C PHE A 44 -11.53 1.20 21.35
N ASP A 45 -12.66 1.59 21.96
CA ASP A 45 -13.57 2.63 21.46
C ASP A 45 -14.00 2.38 20.00
N PHE A 46 -14.40 1.15 19.69
CA PHE A 46 -14.68 0.69 18.32
C PHE A 46 -15.68 1.57 17.55
N ASP A 47 -16.70 2.10 18.23
CA ASP A 47 -17.72 3.00 17.69
C ASP A 47 -17.34 4.49 17.77
N GLN A 48 -16.16 4.78 18.33
CA GLN A 48 -15.64 6.10 18.62
C GLN A 48 -16.56 6.94 19.53
N SER A 49 -17.44 6.31 20.31
CA SER A 49 -18.41 7.01 21.16
C SER A 49 -17.72 7.89 22.21
N ARG A 50 -16.62 7.40 22.78
CA ARG A 50 -15.84 8.14 23.76
C ARG A 50 -15.07 9.28 23.10
N TYR A 51 -14.39 9.02 21.98
CA TYR A 51 -13.67 10.03 21.23
C TYR A 51 -14.62 11.16 20.76
N LYS A 52 -15.79 10.83 20.23
CA LYS A 52 -16.82 11.80 19.80
C LYS A 52 -17.34 12.65 20.97
N LYS A 53 -17.48 12.05 22.16
CA LYS A 53 -17.91 12.76 23.37
C LYS A 53 -16.85 13.72 23.92
N ASP A 54 -15.59 13.26 23.99
CA ASP A 54 -14.50 14.01 24.62
C ASP A 54 -13.82 14.98 23.65
N GLY A 55 -13.99 14.79 22.34
CA GLY A 55 -13.33 15.57 21.28
C GLY A 55 -11.84 15.30 21.12
N LYS A 56 -11.27 14.36 21.88
CA LYS A 56 -9.83 14.01 21.86
C LYS A 56 -9.58 12.56 22.29
N PRO A 57 -8.48 11.93 21.83
CA PRO A 57 -8.15 10.59 22.25
C PRO A 57 -7.67 10.58 23.71
N CYS A 58 -8.01 9.53 24.46
CA CYS A 58 -7.33 9.19 25.72
C CYS A 58 -6.19 8.19 25.49
N TYR A 59 -5.30 8.07 26.48
CA TYR A 59 -4.14 7.17 26.44
C TYR A 59 -4.43 5.76 25.93
N ARG A 60 -5.56 5.15 26.32
CA ARG A 60 -5.91 3.78 25.89
C ARG A 60 -6.10 3.63 24.37
N HIS A 61 -6.36 4.72 23.63
CA HIS A 61 -6.36 4.68 22.16
C HIS A 61 -4.99 4.36 21.56
N THR A 62 -3.90 4.58 22.29
CA THR A 62 -2.56 4.18 21.84
C THR A 62 -2.46 2.68 21.57
N ASP A 63 -3.23 1.84 22.26
CA ASP A 63 -3.31 0.40 21.99
C ASP A 63 -3.73 0.12 20.55
N ASN A 64 -4.72 0.88 20.03
CA ASN A 64 -5.18 0.75 18.65
C ASN A 64 -4.08 1.08 17.64
N ILE A 65 -3.34 2.15 17.92
CA ILE A 65 -2.23 2.62 17.09
C ILE A 65 -1.09 1.59 17.06
N VAL A 66 -0.71 1.07 18.23
CA VAL A 66 0.33 0.06 18.38
C VAL A 66 -0.04 -1.24 17.66
N MET A 67 -1.31 -1.68 17.77
CA MET A 67 -1.81 -2.85 17.05
C MET A 67 -1.69 -2.68 15.52
N TRP A 68 -2.10 -1.52 15.00
CA TRP A 68 -1.97 -1.24 13.57
C TRP A 68 -0.51 -1.19 13.11
N ALA A 69 0.35 -0.49 13.85
CA ALA A 69 1.77 -0.39 13.50
C ALA A 69 2.45 -1.77 13.53
N GLY A 70 2.11 -2.63 14.51
CA GLY A 70 2.57 -4.01 14.57
C GLY A 70 2.13 -4.83 13.36
N ALA A 71 0.88 -4.67 12.92
CA ALA A 71 0.37 -5.33 11.72
C ALA A 71 1.06 -4.83 10.43
N ALA A 72 1.30 -3.52 10.31
CA ALA A 72 2.01 -2.94 9.17
C ALA A 72 3.45 -3.48 9.07
N ARG A 73 4.16 -3.60 10.19
CA ARG A 73 5.49 -4.23 10.27
C ARG A 73 5.46 -5.70 9.86
N ALA A 74 4.46 -6.45 10.32
CA ALA A 74 4.30 -7.86 9.95
C ALA A 74 4.02 -8.05 8.45
N MET A 75 3.38 -7.05 7.81
CA MET A 75 3.20 -6.98 6.36
C MET A 75 4.46 -6.54 5.61
N ARG A 76 5.60 -6.37 6.30
CA ARG A 76 6.90 -5.95 5.76
C ARG A 76 6.87 -4.57 5.10
N LEU A 77 6.01 -3.67 5.59
CA LEU A 77 6.10 -2.26 5.20
C LEU A 77 7.43 -1.69 5.74
N PRO A 78 8.21 -0.92 4.94
CA PRO A 78 9.44 -0.28 5.41
C PRO A 78 9.23 0.52 6.70
N GLU A 79 10.10 0.35 7.70
CA GLU A 79 9.96 1.02 9.01
C GLU A 79 9.96 2.55 8.89
N VAL A 80 10.75 3.10 7.96
CA VAL A 80 10.81 4.54 7.68
C VAL A 80 9.46 5.14 7.25
N LEU A 81 8.53 4.31 6.77
CA LEU A 81 7.19 4.75 6.38
C LEU A 81 6.19 4.65 7.53
N ILE A 82 6.51 3.98 8.63
CA ILE A 82 5.58 3.76 9.75
C ILE A 82 5.79 4.89 10.77
N PRO A 83 4.81 5.80 10.94
CA PRO A 83 4.94 6.90 11.88
C PRO A 83 4.97 6.43 13.33
N GLU A 84 5.57 7.27 14.19
CA GLU A 84 5.62 6.99 15.62
C GLU A 84 4.23 7.08 16.26
N THR A 85 4.01 6.27 17.29
CA THR A 85 2.74 6.27 18.03
C THR A 85 2.44 7.62 18.67
N VAL A 86 3.47 8.32 19.12
CA VAL A 86 3.34 9.66 19.74
C VAL A 86 2.85 10.67 18.71
N ASP A 87 3.41 10.67 17.49
CA ASP A 87 2.99 11.58 16.43
C ASP A 87 1.52 11.39 16.05
N ILE A 88 1.10 10.13 15.91
CA ILE A 88 -0.28 9.80 15.58
C ILE A 88 -1.22 10.29 16.68
N TYR A 89 -0.89 9.96 17.93
CA TYR A 89 -1.71 10.32 19.10
C TYR A 89 -1.81 11.83 19.30
N GLU A 90 -0.74 12.58 19.03
CA GLU A 90 -0.70 14.05 19.12
C GLU A 90 -1.34 14.74 17.90
N GLY A 91 -1.76 13.98 16.88
CA GLY A 91 -2.45 14.50 15.70
C GLY A 91 -1.54 15.02 14.60
N ARG A 92 -0.23 14.75 14.66
CA ARG A 92 0.73 15.03 13.57
C ARG A 92 0.61 13.97 12.47
N ASN A 93 -0.57 13.89 11.84
CA ASN A 93 -0.96 12.74 11.03
C ASN A 93 -0.70 12.88 9.52
N ILE A 94 0.02 13.91 9.09
CA ILE A 94 0.51 14.04 7.71
C ILE A 94 1.30 12.78 7.28
N ASN A 95 2.26 12.34 8.09
CA ASN A 95 3.05 11.12 7.83
C ASN A 95 2.19 9.86 7.88
N THR A 96 1.13 9.84 8.69
CA THR A 96 0.14 8.76 8.75
C THR A 96 -0.65 8.65 7.46
N ILE A 97 -1.07 9.77 6.88
CA ILE A 97 -1.76 9.78 5.58
C ILE A 97 -0.83 9.25 4.49
N PHE A 98 0.44 9.69 4.49
CA PHE A 98 1.45 9.19 3.55
C PHE A 98 1.71 7.68 3.73
N CYS A 99 1.83 7.21 4.97
CA CYS A 99 1.94 5.79 5.31
C CYS A 99 0.75 4.98 4.80
N LEU A 100 -0.48 5.48 4.99
CA LEU A 100 -1.70 4.82 4.50
C LEU A 100 -1.72 4.71 2.98
N TYR A 101 -1.24 5.73 2.27
CA TYR A 101 -1.07 5.68 0.82
C TYR A 101 -0.05 4.60 0.40
N ALA A 102 1.12 4.59 1.04
CA ALA A 102 2.15 3.58 0.80
C ALA A 102 1.64 2.16 1.07
N LEU A 103 0.93 1.98 2.18
CA LEU A 103 0.31 0.72 2.56
C LEU A 103 -0.76 0.27 1.55
N ALA A 104 -1.57 1.18 1.02
CA ALA A 104 -2.54 0.85 -0.02
C ALA A 104 -1.87 0.31 -1.29
N LEU A 105 -0.79 0.98 -1.75
CA LEU A 105 0.01 0.50 -2.88
C LEU A 105 0.62 -0.87 -2.59
N HIS A 106 1.18 -1.05 -1.40
CA HIS A 106 1.77 -2.32 -0.96
C HIS A 106 0.74 -3.46 -0.94
N LEU A 107 -0.43 -3.23 -0.34
CA LEU A 107 -1.52 -4.22 -0.29
C LEU A 107 -2.04 -4.58 -1.68
N PHE A 108 -2.13 -3.61 -2.60
CA PHE A 108 -2.52 -3.87 -3.98
C PHE A 108 -1.49 -4.74 -4.74
N ARG A 109 -0.19 -4.47 -4.54
CA ARG A 109 0.90 -5.31 -5.08
C ARG A 109 0.82 -6.74 -4.56
N LEU A 110 0.50 -6.91 -3.29
CA LEU A 110 0.29 -8.21 -2.65
C LEU A 110 -1.06 -8.86 -2.99
N ARG A 111 -1.91 -8.24 -3.83
CA ARG A 111 -3.26 -8.70 -4.18
C ARG A 111 -4.19 -8.89 -2.97
N ARG A 112 -3.96 -8.13 -1.90
CA ARG A 112 -4.76 -8.16 -0.65
C ARG A 112 -5.64 -6.93 -0.47
N GLY A 113 -5.41 -5.87 -1.24
CA GLY A 113 -6.20 -4.64 -1.20
C GLY A 113 -6.67 -4.21 -2.59
N PRO A 114 -7.69 -3.34 -2.65
CA PRO A 114 -8.13 -2.74 -3.90
C PRO A 114 -7.09 -1.75 -4.46
N PRO A 115 -7.14 -1.42 -5.76
CA PRO A 115 -6.30 -0.38 -6.34
C PRO A 115 -6.67 0.99 -5.76
N ILE A 116 -5.66 1.84 -5.54
CA ILE A 116 -5.88 3.23 -5.17
C ILE A 116 -6.29 4.05 -6.40
N ARG A 117 -7.34 4.88 -6.26
CA ARG A 117 -7.83 5.75 -7.35
C ARG A 117 -7.23 7.14 -7.21
N LEU A 118 -6.87 7.76 -8.34
CA LEU A 118 -6.47 9.17 -8.35
C LEU A 118 -7.73 10.04 -8.23
N GLN A 119 -7.77 10.88 -7.18
CA GLN A 119 -8.87 11.85 -6.98
C GLN A 119 -8.47 13.28 -7.34
N ALA A 120 -7.28 13.50 -7.92
CA ALA A 120 -6.86 14.80 -8.40
C ALA A 120 -7.92 15.38 -9.36
N GLY A 121 -8.42 16.59 -9.07
CA GLY A 121 -9.47 17.26 -9.85
C GLY A 121 -10.91 16.85 -9.53
N ASN A 122 -11.13 15.80 -8.72
CA ASN A 122 -12.47 15.35 -8.32
C ASN A 122 -12.88 15.85 -6.92
N ALA A 123 -11.91 16.27 -6.10
CA ALA A 123 -12.15 16.85 -4.79
C ALA A 123 -12.06 18.38 -4.87
N GLN A 124 -13.06 19.07 -4.32
CA GLN A 124 -13.06 20.53 -4.18
C GLN A 124 -12.92 20.86 -2.71
N PHE A 125 -11.94 21.70 -2.39
CA PHE A 125 -11.70 22.20 -1.05
C PHE A 125 -11.91 23.72 -1.02
N PRO A 126 -12.41 24.28 0.09
CA PRO A 126 -12.49 25.72 0.24
C PRO A 126 -11.07 26.33 0.27
N GLU A 127 -10.94 27.53 -0.28
CA GLU A 127 -9.65 28.21 -0.43
C GLU A 127 -8.92 28.41 0.91
N SER A 128 -9.65 28.73 1.97
CA SER A 128 -9.11 28.88 3.33
C SER A 128 -8.43 27.60 3.84
N VAL A 129 -8.98 26.43 3.53
CA VAL A 129 -8.39 25.13 3.91
C VAL A 129 -7.15 24.85 3.06
N MET A 130 -7.14 25.25 1.79
CA MET A 130 -5.97 25.09 0.93
C MET A 130 -4.79 25.96 1.40
N GLU A 131 -5.05 27.22 1.76
CA GLU A 131 -4.04 28.13 2.32
C GLU A 131 -3.47 27.60 3.64
N GLU A 132 -4.33 27.14 4.55
CA GLU A 132 -3.90 26.54 5.83
C GLU A 132 -3.03 25.31 5.59
N MET A 133 -3.45 24.40 4.70
CA MET A 133 -2.68 23.21 4.37
C MET A 133 -1.36 23.56 3.69
N HIS A 134 -1.32 24.58 2.83
CA HIS A 134 -0.09 25.02 2.18
C HIS A 134 0.94 25.52 3.18
N GLU A 135 0.53 26.34 4.15
CA GLU A 135 1.41 26.82 5.22
C GLU A 135 1.88 25.67 6.12
N ARG A 136 0.97 24.75 6.50
CA ARG A 136 1.34 23.57 7.32
C ARG A 136 2.34 22.65 6.63
N LEU A 137 2.27 22.53 5.31
CA LEU A 137 3.12 21.65 4.52
C LEU A 137 4.47 22.28 4.14
N LYS A 138 4.62 23.60 4.27
CA LYS A 138 5.81 24.34 3.83
C LYS A 138 7.11 23.88 4.50
N ASP A 139 7.02 23.51 5.78
CA ASP A 139 8.14 23.01 6.58
C ASP A 139 8.14 21.48 6.73
N SER A 140 7.27 20.78 5.99
CA SER A 140 7.15 19.32 6.10
C SER A 140 8.00 18.60 5.04
N ASP A 141 8.95 17.78 5.48
CA ASP A 141 9.80 16.94 4.62
C ASP A 141 9.06 15.68 4.11
N ILE A 142 7.91 15.87 3.45
CA ILE A 142 7.12 14.75 2.92
C ILE A 142 7.73 14.31 1.59
N PRO A 143 8.09 13.03 1.42
CA PRO A 143 8.64 12.54 0.16
C PRO A 143 7.62 12.70 -0.97
N ALA A 144 8.10 12.93 -2.18
CA ALA A 144 7.22 12.97 -3.34
C ALA A 144 6.53 11.61 -3.55
N PHE A 145 5.23 11.62 -3.83
CA PHE A 145 4.45 10.39 -4.04
C PHE A 145 5.00 9.50 -5.17
N GLY A 146 5.77 10.05 -6.11
CA GLY A 146 6.42 9.28 -7.19
C GLY A 146 7.59 8.41 -6.71
N GLU A 147 8.28 8.77 -5.63
CA GLU A 147 9.45 8.04 -5.12
C GLU A 147 9.06 6.81 -4.29
N LEU A 148 7.82 6.77 -3.81
CA LEU A 148 7.24 5.67 -3.02
C LEU A 148 7.34 4.31 -3.70
N SER A 149 7.27 4.26 -5.04
CA SER A 149 7.40 2.99 -5.77
C SER A 149 8.75 2.32 -5.50
N GLY A 150 9.84 3.10 -5.51
CA GLY A 150 11.20 2.59 -5.28
C GLY A 150 11.44 2.20 -3.82
N MET A 151 10.87 2.94 -2.87
CA MET A 151 10.93 2.62 -1.43
C MET A 151 10.20 1.32 -1.08
N LEU A 152 9.14 0.99 -1.81
CA LEU A 152 8.39 -0.26 -1.62
C LEU A 152 9.05 -1.46 -2.34
N ASP A 153 9.81 -1.23 -3.41
CA ASP A 153 10.47 -2.31 -4.18
C ASP A 153 11.68 -2.92 -3.46
N THR A 154 12.33 -2.18 -2.56
CA THR A 154 13.50 -2.64 -1.78
C THR A 154 13.16 -3.64 -0.68
N THR A 155 11.90 -3.76 -0.27
CA THR A 155 11.46 -4.66 0.82
C THR A 155 10.85 -5.98 0.35
N MET A 156 10.54 -6.10 -0.93
CA MET A 156 10.25 -7.38 -1.54
C MET A 156 11.59 -8.06 -1.82
N PRO A 157 11.89 -9.26 -1.27
CA PRO A 157 13.03 -10.03 -1.74
C PRO A 157 12.78 -10.20 -3.23
N SER A 158 13.62 -9.53 -4.02
CA SER A 158 13.40 -9.33 -5.44
C SER A 158 13.07 -10.70 -6.04
N ASP A 159 11.80 -10.88 -6.41
CA ASP A 159 11.36 -12.02 -7.20
C ASP A 159 12.15 -12.09 -8.50
N LYS A 160 13.02 -11.12 -8.85
CA LYS A 160 14.00 -11.27 -9.93
C LYS A 160 14.91 -12.47 -9.70
N ASP A 161 15.24 -12.86 -8.46
CA ASP A 161 16.08 -14.04 -8.23
C ASP A 161 15.28 -15.33 -8.43
N ALA A 162 14.06 -15.39 -7.91
CA ALA A 162 13.15 -16.52 -8.11
C ALA A 162 12.69 -16.65 -9.56
N HIS A 163 12.41 -15.53 -10.23
CA HIS A 163 12.03 -15.41 -11.64
C HIS A 163 13.22 -15.72 -12.54
N SER A 164 14.41 -15.21 -12.24
CA SER A 164 15.65 -15.57 -12.98
C SER A 164 15.98 -17.04 -12.77
N MET A 165 15.77 -17.60 -11.57
CA MET A 165 15.93 -19.03 -11.29
C MET A 165 14.89 -19.87 -12.02
N ALA A 166 13.64 -19.40 -12.13
CA ALA A 166 12.58 -20.07 -12.89
C ALA A 166 12.87 -20.04 -14.39
N ILE A 167 13.27 -18.88 -14.94
CA ILE A 167 13.72 -18.72 -16.32
C ILE A 167 14.94 -19.62 -16.60
N TYR A 168 15.91 -19.65 -15.68
CA TYR A 168 17.08 -20.52 -15.80
C TYR A 168 16.70 -21.99 -15.82
N LYS A 169 15.78 -22.44 -14.95
CA LYS A 169 15.27 -23.81 -14.93
C LYS A 169 14.54 -24.17 -16.23
N ILE A 170 13.73 -23.26 -16.77
CA ILE A 170 13.03 -23.45 -18.05
C ILE A 170 14.04 -23.55 -19.19
N ASN A 171 14.99 -22.62 -19.29
CA ASN A 171 16.02 -22.60 -20.32
C ASN A 171 16.92 -23.84 -20.25
N LYS A 172 17.29 -24.30 -19.05
CA LYS A 172 18.05 -25.53 -18.85
C LYS A 172 17.27 -26.78 -19.30
N ALA A 173 15.97 -26.84 -19.00
CA ALA A 173 15.11 -27.95 -19.42
C ALA A 173 14.84 -27.96 -20.94
N LEU A 174 14.77 -26.79 -21.57
CA LEU A 174 14.70 -26.67 -23.03
C LEU A 174 16.01 -27.14 -23.67
N ASN A 175 17.15 -26.72 -23.14
CA ASN A 175 18.46 -27.10 -23.68
C ASN A 175 18.77 -28.59 -23.51
N SER A 176 18.33 -29.23 -22.42
CA SER A 176 18.52 -30.67 -22.22
C SER A 176 17.60 -31.53 -23.10
N LYS A 177 16.40 -31.04 -23.44
CA LYS A 177 15.47 -31.74 -24.35
C LYS A 177 15.87 -31.64 -25.82
N VAL A 178 16.71 -30.67 -26.20
CA VAL A 178 17.26 -30.58 -27.57
C VAL A 178 18.40 -31.59 -27.80
N THR A 179 18.98 -32.17 -26.74
CA THR A 179 20.10 -33.12 -26.87
C THR A 179 19.66 -34.59 -27.04
N SER A 180 18.37 -34.91 -26.85
CA SER A 180 17.84 -36.26 -27.06
C SER A 180 16.89 -36.29 -28.26
N GLN A 181 17.48 -36.62 -29.42
CA GLN A 181 16.88 -37.10 -30.67
C GLN A 181 16.20 -36.06 -31.59
N CYS A 182 16.92 -35.69 -32.67
CA CYS A 182 16.54 -36.20 -34.00
C CYS A 182 17.74 -36.14 -34.97
N PRO A 183 18.06 -37.23 -35.69
CA PRO A 183 19.15 -37.27 -36.68
C PRO A 183 18.83 -36.35 -37.87
N GLN A 184 19.86 -35.68 -38.38
CA GLN A 184 19.77 -34.78 -39.53
C GLN A 184 19.24 -35.50 -40.77
N LYS A 185 17.95 -35.35 -41.07
CA LYS A 185 17.43 -35.45 -42.44
C LYS A 185 16.40 -34.36 -42.71
N GLY A 186 16.88 -33.36 -43.44
CA GLY A 186 16.15 -32.42 -44.30
C GLY A 186 14.74 -32.01 -43.90
N ILE A 187 14.60 -30.85 -43.26
CA ILE A 187 13.45 -29.97 -43.45
C ILE A 187 13.98 -28.53 -43.51
N LYS A 188 13.82 -27.89 -44.67
CA LYS A 188 14.02 -26.44 -44.82
C LYS A 188 12.94 -25.74 -43.99
N PHE A 189 13.31 -25.07 -42.91
CA PHE A 189 12.44 -24.07 -42.28
C PHE A 189 12.85 -22.68 -42.75
N SER A 190 11.98 -22.08 -43.57
CA SER A 190 12.11 -20.73 -44.07
C SER A 190 12.15 -19.73 -42.91
N ARG A 191 13.16 -18.87 -42.96
CA ARG A 191 13.37 -17.74 -42.06
C ARG A 191 12.41 -16.61 -42.44
N MET A 192 11.12 -16.69 -42.11
CA MET A 192 10.20 -15.55 -42.14
C MET A 192 8.99 -15.79 -41.22
N HIS A 193 8.57 -14.73 -40.54
CA HIS A 193 7.40 -14.62 -39.64
C HIS A 193 7.59 -14.92 -38.15
N THR A 194 8.41 -14.11 -37.48
CA THR A 194 8.13 -13.76 -36.05
C THR A 194 8.18 -12.25 -35.78
N PHE A 195 8.38 -11.40 -36.79
CA PHE A 195 8.48 -9.94 -36.62
C PHE A 195 7.21 -9.14 -36.96
N GLN A 196 6.06 -9.77 -37.19
CA GLN A 196 4.82 -9.05 -37.56
C GLN A 196 3.74 -9.01 -36.47
N TYR A 197 3.96 -9.61 -35.30
CA TYR A 197 2.93 -9.62 -34.23
C TYR A 197 3.08 -8.52 -33.16
N LEU A 198 4.12 -7.69 -33.22
CA LEU A 198 4.39 -6.65 -32.21
C LEU A 198 4.22 -5.21 -32.72
N GLN A 199 3.62 -5.01 -33.90
CA GLN A 199 3.44 -3.67 -34.49
C GLN A 199 1.97 -3.28 -34.70
N GLN A 200 1.05 -3.95 -34.00
CA GLN A 200 -0.39 -3.62 -34.01
C GLN A 200 -0.91 -3.15 -32.64
N TYR A 201 -0.03 -2.86 -31.68
CA TYR A 201 -0.39 -2.40 -30.33
C TYR A 201 0.47 -1.23 -29.81
N LEU A 202 1.10 -0.48 -30.72
CA LEU A 202 1.80 0.77 -30.42
C LEU A 202 1.42 1.78 -31.50
N ASP A 203 0.36 2.55 -31.25
CA ASP A 203 0.22 3.92 -31.76
C ASP A 203 1.03 4.85 -30.83
#